data_AF-T5ABL2-F1
#
_entry.id   AF-T5ABL2-F1
#
_cell.length_a   1.000
_cell.length_b   1.000
_cell.length_c   1.000
_cell.angle_alpha   90.00
_cell.angle_beta   90.00
_cell.angle_gamma   90.00
#
_symmetry.space_group_name_H-M   'P 1'
#
loop_
_entity.id
_entity.type
_entity.pdbx_description
1 polymer ?
#
loop_
_entity_poly.entity_id
_entity_poly.type
_entity_poly.pdbx_seq_one_letter_code
_entity_poly.pdbx_strand_id
1 'polypeptide(L)'
;MDVINQYAFGQDDNYLMEPDFKASWEKTLKGAGRSFGFIRQFPFVLSLVRVLPLRVLALLQPRLVLMVEWQIAARKKIDVLLKTTGSTSTAEKTKPRSLFEAMRDSKLPPHEKSAGRFFDEAQTWIGAGTETVAQALSTITCHILSNKDKLGSLKRVLKEAMPTPTDHLPISTLEQIPYLAAVISEGLRVSNGLTTRLPRLARADEPMVYQDWEIPFGTPVSATAYFSLQSPAIFPEPEKFQPERWLLPNGEFNKGLLKYLVNFGRGTRQCLGMNLAYGELYLTISSIFRRFEMELFETTTDDVKTVHDFFVAAPGLQSQGVHVTITGEAKE
;
A
#
# COMPACT_ATOMS: atom_id res chain seq x y z
N MET A 1 0.81 3.76 -8.18
CA MET A 1 1.61 4.89 -8.71
C MET A 1 0.75 6.06 -9.13
N ASP A 2 -0.18 5.90 -10.08
CA ASP A 2 -0.96 7.03 -10.60
C ASP A 2 -1.81 7.73 -9.55
N VAL A 3 -2.57 6.97 -8.75
CA VAL A 3 -3.40 7.54 -7.66
C VAL A 3 -2.56 8.38 -6.70
N ILE A 4 -1.50 7.81 -6.12
CA ILE A 4 -0.68 8.53 -5.14
C ILE A 4 0.06 9.73 -5.76
N ASN A 5 0.49 9.65 -7.02
CA ASN A 5 1.06 10.78 -7.74
C ASN A 5 0.03 11.91 -7.91
N GLN A 6 -1.21 11.56 -8.28
CA GLN A 6 -2.29 12.53 -8.42
C GLN A 6 -2.58 13.25 -7.09
N TYR A 7 -2.59 12.55 -5.96
CA TYR A 7 -2.74 13.17 -4.64
C TYR A 7 -1.52 14.01 -4.23
N ALA A 8 -0.31 13.50 -4.48
CA ALA A 8 0.93 14.16 -4.04
C ALA A 8 1.24 15.43 -4.86
N PHE A 9 1.15 15.33 -6.19
CA PHE A 9 1.59 16.34 -7.14
C PHE A 9 0.45 17.00 -7.94
N GLY A 10 -0.80 16.52 -7.83
CA GLY A 10 -1.93 17.04 -8.62
C GLY A 10 -1.94 16.58 -10.07
N GLN A 11 -1.06 15.65 -10.42
CA GLN A 11 -0.90 15.02 -11.72
C GLN A 11 -0.42 13.57 -11.54
N ASP A 12 -0.94 12.64 -12.33
CA ASP A 12 -0.41 11.29 -12.45
C ASP A 12 0.68 11.20 -13.55
N ASP A 13 1.31 10.03 -13.66
CA ASP A 13 2.34 9.76 -14.66
C ASP A 13 1.85 8.79 -15.76
N ASN A 14 0.52 8.62 -15.86
CA ASN A 14 -0.18 7.74 -16.79
C ASN A 14 0.41 6.32 -16.88
N TYR A 15 0.85 5.73 -15.76
CA TYR A 15 1.41 4.37 -15.74
C TYR A 15 0.41 3.36 -16.30
N LEU A 16 -0.88 3.52 -16.01
CA LEU A 16 -1.94 2.62 -16.50
C LEU A 16 -2.18 2.69 -18.02
N MET A 17 -1.74 3.75 -18.69
CA MET A 17 -1.92 3.94 -20.14
C MET A 17 -0.76 3.39 -20.96
N GLU A 18 0.33 3.01 -20.31
CA GLU A 18 1.50 2.44 -20.97
C GLU A 18 1.24 0.97 -21.34
N PRO A 19 1.71 0.47 -22.50
CA PRO A 19 1.38 -0.88 -22.97
C PRO A 19 1.76 -2.01 -22.00
N ASP A 20 2.79 -1.82 -21.18
CA ASP A 20 3.27 -2.79 -20.18
C ASP A 20 2.98 -2.35 -18.73
N PHE A 21 2.16 -1.31 -18.55
CA PHE A 21 1.87 -0.68 -17.26
C PHE A 21 3.12 -0.22 -16.48
N LYS A 22 4.25 0.02 -17.18
CA LYS A 22 5.58 0.26 -16.59
C LYS A 22 6.00 -0.83 -15.60
N ALA A 23 5.82 -2.10 -15.96
CA ALA A 23 6.21 -3.26 -15.15
C ALA A 23 7.70 -3.23 -14.71
N SER A 24 8.57 -2.55 -15.46
CA SER A 24 9.98 -2.34 -15.07
C SER A 24 10.13 -1.56 -13.75
N TRP A 25 9.23 -0.62 -13.46
CA TRP A 25 9.23 0.16 -12.23
C TRP A 25 8.81 -0.68 -11.02
N GLU A 26 7.76 -1.49 -11.17
CA GLU A 26 7.33 -2.45 -10.14
C GLU A 26 8.47 -3.41 -9.77
N LYS A 27 9.13 -4.00 -10.78
CA LYS A 27 10.30 -4.87 -10.58
C LYS A 27 11.45 -4.16 -9.86
N THR A 28 11.59 -2.85 -10.10
CA THR A 28 12.61 -2.01 -9.45
C THR A 28 12.28 -1.78 -7.97
N LEU A 29 11.03 -1.45 -7.64
CA LEU A 29 10.57 -1.30 -6.25
C LEU A 29 10.71 -2.61 -5.46
N LYS A 30 10.22 -3.73 -6.01
CA LYS A 30 10.36 -5.06 -5.40
C LYS A 30 11.84 -5.45 -5.21
N GLY A 31 12.68 -5.15 -6.19
CA GLY A 31 14.12 -5.35 -6.12
C GLY A 31 14.78 -4.57 -4.99
N ALA A 32 14.42 -3.30 -4.81
CA ALA A 32 14.94 -2.48 -3.71
C ALA A 32 14.44 -2.93 -2.34
N GLY A 33 13.20 -3.39 -2.22
CA GLY A 33 12.67 -4.01 -1.01
C GLY A 33 13.51 -5.20 -0.55
N ARG A 34 13.88 -6.10 -1.48
CA ARG A 34 14.78 -7.25 -1.20
C ARG A 34 16.12 -6.81 -0.62
N SER A 35 16.67 -5.71 -1.12
CA SER A 35 17.92 -5.14 -0.60
C SER A 35 17.76 -4.50 0.78
N PHE A 36 16.54 -4.10 1.17
CA PHE A 36 16.29 -3.41 2.44
C PHE A 36 16.69 -4.26 3.65
N GLY A 37 16.44 -5.57 3.60
CA GLY A 37 16.87 -6.51 4.63
C GLY A 37 18.39 -6.50 4.85
N PHE A 38 19.17 -6.46 3.77
CA PHE A 38 20.63 -6.36 3.81
C PHE A 38 21.11 -4.96 4.23
N ILE A 39 20.59 -3.91 3.60
CA ILE A 39 20.97 -2.52 3.85
C ILE A 39 20.76 -2.14 5.33
N ARG A 40 19.70 -2.65 5.96
CA ARG A 40 19.42 -2.43 7.38
C ARG A 40 20.52 -2.95 8.30
N GLN A 41 21.20 -4.04 7.93
CA GLN A 41 22.30 -4.61 8.72
C GLN A 41 23.62 -3.85 8.50
N PHE A 42 23.74 -3.14 7.37
CA PHE A 42 24.95 -2.45 6.97
C PHE A 42 24.65 -0.99 6.57
N PRO A 43 24.41 -0.09 7.55
CA PRO A 43 23.99 1.29 7.28
C PRO A 43 24.96 2.09 6.40
N PHE A 44 26.25 1.74 6.41
CA PHE A 44 27.28 2.37 5.58
C PHE A 44 27.04 2.18 4.08
N VAL A 45 26.28 1.15 3.67
CA VAL A 45 25.98 0.87 2.25
C VAL A 45 25.24 2.05 1.62
N LEU A 46 24.30 2.68 2.33
CA LEU A 46 23.59 3.86 1.82
C LEU A 46 24.53 5.05 1.62
N SER A 47 25.49 5.25 2.52
CA SER A 47 26.51 6.30 2.39
C SER A 47 27.41 6.05 1.18
N LEU A 48 27.79 4.79 0.94
CA LEU A 48 28.60 4.41 -0.22
C LEU A 48 27.86 4.65 -1.55
N VAL A 49 26.60 4.22 -1.64
CA VAL A 49 25.77 4.40 -2.84
C VAL A 49 25.63 5.87 -3.22
N ARG A 50 25.52 6.79 -2.25
CA ARG A 50 25.40 8.23 -2.51
C ARG A 50 26.66 8.86 -3.12
N VAL A 51 27.83 8.26 -2.93
CA VAL A 51 29.12 8.79 -3.41
C VAL A 51 29.55 8.12 -4.72
N LEU A 52 28.96 6.97 -5.07
CA LEU A 52 29.30 6.25 -6.30
C LEU A 52 28.82 7.00 -7.56
N PRO A 53 29.66 7.14 -8.60
CA PRO A 53 29.24 7.70 -9.88
C PRO A 53 28.12 6.88 -10.53
N LEU A 54 27.16 7.55 -11.17
CA LEU A 54 26.01 6.90 -11.84
C LEU A 54 26.41 5.81 -12.84
N ARG A 55 27.54 5.95 -13.55
CA ARG A 55 28.06 4.94 -14.47
C ARG A 55 28.47 3.65 -13.76
N VAL A 56 29.04 3.77 -12.56
CA VAL A 56 29.46 2.61 -11.74
C VAL A 56 28.23 1.94 -11.14
N LEU A 57 27.25 2.73 -10.67
CA LEU A 57 25.97 2.21 -10.18
C LEU A 57 25.19 1.46 -11.27
N ALA A 58 25.15 2.01 -12.49
CA ALA A 58 24.52 1.37 -13.63
C ALA A 58 25.18 0.02 -13.99
N LEU A 59 26.50 -0.09 -13.83
CA LEU A 59 27.25 -1.32 -14.09
C LEU A 59 27.03 -2.37 -12.99
N LEU A 60 26.96 -1.96 -11.71
CA LEU A 60 26.74 -2.86 -10.58
C LEU A 60 25.30 -3.35 -10.49
N GLN A 61 24.33 -2.47 -10.73
CA GLN A 61 22.92 -2.78 -10.66
C GLN A 61 22.13 -1.91 -11.64
N PRO A 62 21.95 -2.36 -12.90
CA PRO A 62 21.25 -1.61 -13.95
C PRO A 62 19.85 -1.12 -13.55
N ARG A 63 19.16 -1.86 -12.66
CA ARG A 63 17.83 -1.51 -12.14
C ARG A 63 17.83 -0.22 -11.28
N LEU A 64 18.96 0.19 -10.72
CA LEU A 64 19.05 1.46 -9.98
C LEU A 64 18.98 2.68 -10.91
N VAL A 65 19.26 2.53 -12.20
CA VAL A 65 19.16 3.63 -13.18
C VAL A 65 17.73 4.17 -13.25
N LEU A 66 16.73 3.28 -13.26
CA LEU A 66 15.31 3.67 -13.22
C LEU A 66 15.01 4.51 -11.98
N MET A 67 15.56 4.14 -10.82
CA MET A 67 15.39 4.93 -9.59
C MET A 67 16.00 6.32 -9.74
N VAL A 68 17.19 6.42 -10.33
CA VAL A 68 17.86 7.71 -10.57
C VAL A 68 17.05 8.59 -11.52
N GLU A 69 16.54 8.04 -12.62
CA GLU A 69 15.69 8.76 -13.56
C GLU A 69 14.43 9.29 -12.88
N TRP A 70 13.78 8.45 -12.08
CA TRP A 70 12.64 8.86 -11.27
C TRP A 70 13.02 9.96 -10.27
N GLN A 71 14.19 9.87 -9.62
CA GLN A 71 14.67 10.91 -8.69
C GLN A 71 14.88 12.25 -9.40
N ILE A 72 15.43 12.24 -10.62
CA ILE A 72 15.61 13.45 -11.44
C ILE A 72 14.24 14.03 -11.81
N ALA A 73 13.30 13.19 -12.26
CA ALA A 73 11.95 13.62 -12.60
C ALA A 73 11.20 14.22 -11.40
N ALA A 74 11.28 13.58 -10.23
CA ALA A 74 10.68 14.06 -8.99
C ALA A 74 11.25 15.43 -8.56
N ARG A 75 12.58 15.61 -8.64
CA ARG A 75 13.22 16.90 -8.36
C ARG A 75 12.72 18.00 -9.30
N LYS A 76 12.62 17.71 -10.59
CA LYS A 76 12.08 18.66 -11.58
C LYS A 76 10.64 19.07 -11.24
N LYS A 77 9.77 18.11 -10.85
CA LYS A 77 8.39 18.40 -10.42
C LYS A 77 8.35 19.31 -9.20
N ILE A 78 9.21 19.05 -8.20
CA ILE A 78 9.30 19.84 -6.97
C ILE A 78 9.79 21.26 -7.27
N ASP A 79 10.82 21.41 -8.11
CA ASP A 79 11.34 22.73 -8.48
C ASP A 79 10.28 23.57 -9.18
N VAL A 80 9.46 22.97 -10.05
CA VAL A 80 8.31 23.64 -10.66
C VAL A 80 7.30 24.03 -9.58
N LEU A 81 6.88 23.09 -8.73
CA LEU A 81 5.89 23.31 -7.68
C LEU A 81 6.28 24.45 -6.71
N LEU A 82 7.57 24.54 -6.35
CA LEU A 82 8.08 25.60 -5.48
C LEU A 82 8.20 26.96 -6.18
N LYS A 83 8.41 26.99 -7.50
CA LYS A 83 8.49 28.23 -8.29
C LYS A 83 7.12 28.82 -8.65
N THR A 84 6.07 28.01 -8.70
CA THR A 84 4.69 28.45 -9.05
C THR A 84 4.02 29.32 -7.97
N THR A 85 4.77 29.89 -7.03
CA THR A 85 4.27 30.85 -6.04
C THR A 85 3.64 32.08 -6.72
N GLY A 86 2.33 32.30 -6.54
CA GLY A 86 1.69 33.59 -6.78
C GLY A 86 0.66 33.68 -7.92
N SER A 87 0.32 32.60 -8.63
CA SER A 87 -0.68 32.64 -9.72
C SER A 87 -2.06 32.10 -9.34
N THR A 88 -2.58 32.36 -8.14
CA THR A 88 -4.03 32.15 -7.95
C THR A 88 -4.81 33.27 -8.64
N SER A 89 -5.01 33.13 -9.95
CA SER A 89 -6.17 33.71 -10.58
C SER A 89 -7.42 33.14 -9.91
N THR A 90 -8.49 33.94 -9.83
CA THR A 90 -9.78 33.55 -9.26
C THR A 90 -10.40 32.30 -9.91
N ALA A 91 -9.89 31.86 -11.07
CA ALA A 91 -10.31 30.66 -11.79
C ALA A 91 -9.73 29.34 -11.25
N GLU A 92 -8.64 29.34 -10.47
CA GLU A 92 -7.99 28.11 -9.97
C GLU A 92 -8.56 27.57 -8.64
N LYS A 93 -9.49 28.29 -8.01
CA LYS A 93 -10.08 27.89 -6.71
C LYS A 93 -10.97 26.63 -6.78
N THR A 94 -11.30 26.14 -7.97
CA THR A 94 -12.14 24.96 -8.20
C THR A 94 -11.36 23.66 -8.33
N LYS A 95 -10.04 23.69 -8.58
CA LYS A 95 -9.23 22.46 -8.65
C LYS A 95 -8.85 22.00 -7.24
N PRO A 96 -9.09 20.72 -6.88
CA PRO A 96 -8.62 20.20 -5.60
C PRO A 96 -7.10 20.31 -5.52
N ARG A 97 -6.61 20.94 -4.44
CA ARG A 97 -5.17 21.13 -4.20
C ARG A 97 -4.49 19.80 -3.96
N SER A 98 -3.30 19.62 -4.54
CA SER A 98 -2.42 18.53 -4.19
C SER A 98 -1.85 18.68 -2.78
N LEU A 99 -1.36 17.58 -2.23
CA LEU A 99 -0.71 17.56 -0.92
C LEU A 99 0.50 18.49 -0.88
N PHE A 100 1.33 18.50 -1.92
CA PHE A 100 2.55 19.32 -1.94
C PHE A 100 2.27 20.80 -2.14
N GLU A 101 1.20 21.17 -2.84
CA GLU A 101 0.70 22.55 -2.82
C GLU A 101 0.23 22.95 -1.41
N ALA A 102 -0.54 22.09 -0.75
CA ALA A 102 -0.98 22.35 0.62
C ALA A 102 0.19 22.47 1.61
N MET A 103 1.23 21.64 1.46
CA MET A 103 2.44 21.67 2.28
C MET A 103 3.25 22.96 2.03
N ARG A 104 3.40 23.37 0.77
CA ARG A 104 4.10 24.60 0.38
C ARG A 104 3.42 25.82 0.99
N ASP A 105 2.09 25.86 0.93
CA ASP A 105 1.26 26.99 1.36
C ASP A 105 0.89 26.95 2.85
N SER A 106 1.33 25.92 3.58
CA SER A 106 1.06 25.73 5.02
C SER A 106 1.80 26.73 5.91
N LYS A 107 1.60 26.63 7.23
CA LYS A 107 2.37 27.40 8.25
C LYS A 107 3.68 26.73 8.67
N LEU A 108 4.15 25.71 7.94
CA LEU A 108 5.40 25.03 8.27
C LEU A 108 6.60 26.01 8.22
N PRO A 109 7.62 25.80 9.08
CA PRO A 109 8.85 26.59 9.04
C PRO A 109 9.53 26.53 7.66
N PRO A 110 10.26 27.58 7.23
CA PRO A 110 10.92 27.60 5.91
C PRO A 110 11.87 26.43 5.66
N HIS A 111 12.55 25.91 6.69
CA HIS A 111 13.47 24.78 6.54
C HIS A 111 12.75 23.46 6.17
N GLU A 112 11.52 23.27 6.66
CA GLU A 112 10.65 22.13 6.27
C GLU A 112 10.10 22.28 4.86
N LYS A 113 10.25 23.45 4.24
CA LYS A 113 9.79 23.74 2.87
C LYS A 113 10.90 23.78 1.82
N SER A 114 12.10 23.30 2.17
CA SER A 114 13.19 23.21 1.20
C SER A 114 12.92 22.14 0.14
N ALA A 115 13.49 22.30 -1.05
CA ALA A 115 13.38 21.33 -2.14
C ALA A 115 13.85 19.92 -1.73
N GLY A 116 14.89 19.84 -0.89
CA GLY A 116 15.37 18.58 -0.33
C GLY A 116 14.32 17.89 0.54
N ARG A 117 13.66 18.63 1.44
CA ARG A 117 12.58 18.07 2.29
C ARG A 117 11.38 17.61 1.47
N PHE A 118 10.94 18.41 0.49
CA PHE A 118 9.89 18.00 -0.44
C PHE A 118 10.23 16.73 -1.22
N PHE A 119 11.51 16.56 -1.59
CA PHE A 119 11.98 15.38 -2.29
C PHE A 119 11.96 14.14 -1.39
N ASP A 120 12.41 14.27 -0.14
CA ASP A 120 12.33 13.19 0.84
C ASP A 120 10.87 12.77 1.10
N GLU A 121 9.96 13.75 1.18
CA GLU A 121 8.53 13.49 1.30
C GLU A 121 8.01 12.76 0.04
N ALA A 122 8.30 13.24 -1.17
CA ALA A 122 7.89 12.60 -2.42
C ALA A 122 8.29 11.12 -2.48
N GLN A 123 9.51 10.79 -2.08
CA GLN A 123 9.97 9.41 -1.97
C GLN A 123 9.13 8.59 -1.00
N THR A 124 8.85 9.16 0.18
CA THR A 124 8.07 8.51 1.23
C THR A 124 6.63 8.25 0.80
N TRP A 125 5.94 9.26 0.27
CA TRP A 125 4.53 9.17 -0.13
C TRP A 125 4.33 8.18 -1.29
N ILE A 126 5.13 8.29 -2.35
CA ILE A 126 5.00 7.44 -3.54
C ILE A 126 5.33 5.98 -3.22
N GLY A 127 6.41 5.75 -2.46
CA GLY A 127 6.79 4.41 -2.04
C GLY A 127 5.72 3.76 -1.15
N ALA A 128 5.24 4.49 -0.14
CA ALA A 128 4.25 3.97 0.81
C ALA A 128 2.89 3.67 0.17
N GLY A 129 2.39 4.58 -0.68
CA GLY A 129 1.07 4.46 -1.30
C GLY A 129 1.00 3.52 -2.50
N THR A 130 2.12 3.00 -3.00
CA THR A 130 2.12 2.11 -4.18
C THR A 130 2.17 0.64 -3.80
N GLU A 131 3.26 0.19 -3.17
CA GLU A 131 3.52 -1.25 -3.01
C GLU A 131 2.50 -1.92 -2.08
N THR A 132 2.13 -1.24 -0.99
CA THR A 132 1.26 -1.81 0.04
C THR A 132 -0.16 -2.07 -0.45
N VAL A 133 -0.74 -1.12 -1.20
CA VAL A 133 -2.08 -1.25 -1.79
C VAL A 133 -2.08 -2.27 -2.93
N ALA A 134 -1.06 -2.23 -3.80
CA ALA A 134 -0.91 -3.20 -4.88
C ALA A 134 -0.84 -4.63 -4.34
N GLN A 135 -0.05 -4.87 -3.29
CA GLN A 135 0.03 -6.17 -2.63
C GLN A 135 -1.32 -6.63 -2.09
N ALA A 136 -2.05 -5.77 -1.38
CA ALA A 136 -3.36 -6.12 -0.83
C ALA A 136 -4.35 -6.47 -1.94
N LEU A 137 -4.40 -5.68 -3.02
CA LEU A 137 -5.23 -5.94 -4.20
C LEU A 137 -4.88 -7.28 -4.86
N SER A 138 -3.60 -7.56 -5.11
CA SER A 138 -3.16 -8.83 -5.70
C SER A 138 -3.48 -10.02 -4.81
N THR A 139 -3.29 -9.90 -3.49
CA THR A 139 -3.59 -10.94 -2.51
C THR A 139 -5.09 -11.26 -2.48
N ILE A 140 -5.95 -10.23 -2.40
CA ILE A 140 -7.40 -10.40 -2.45
C ILE A 140 -7.80 -11.07 -3.75
N THR A 141 -7.28 -10.59 -4.88
CA THR A 141 -7.63 -11.10 -6.21
C THR A 141 -7.28 -12.58 -6.34
N CYS A 142 -6.06 -12.97 -5.94
CA CYS A 142 -5.61 -14.36 -5.96
C CYS A 142 -6.52 -15.26 -5.13
N HIS A 143 -6.82 -14.88 -3.88
CA HIS A 143 -7.63 -15.71 -2.99
C HIS A 143 -9.10 -15.81 -3.42
N ILE A 144 -9.68 -14.73 -3.94
CA ILE A 144 -11.06 -14.74 -4.42
C ILE A 144 -11.17 -15.61 -5.69
N LEU A 145 -10.27 -15.45 -6.66
CA LEU A 145 -10.29 -16.26 -7.88
C LEU A 145 -9.95 -17.73 -7.63
N SER A 146 -9.17 -18.04 -6.59
CA SER A 146 -8.87 -19.42 -6.18
C SER A 146 -10.07 -20.16 -5.56
N ASN A 147 -11.16 -19.46 -5.21
CA ASN A 147 -12.31 -20.05 -4.54
C ASN A 147 -13.64 -19.62 -5.18
N LYS A 148 -14.26 -20.53 -5.93
CA LYS A 148 -15.50 -20.27 -6.69
C LYS A 148 -16.66 -19.83 -5.81
N ASP A 149 -16.80 -20.36 -4.59
CA ASP A 149 -17.89 -20.00 -3.68
C ASP A 149 -17.75 -18.58 -3.16
N LYS A 150 -16.51 -18.18 -2.82
CA LYS A 150 -16.20 -16.80 -2.39
C LYS A 150 -16.35 -15.80 -3.53
N LEU A 151 -15.90 -16.17 -4.73
CA LEU A 151 -16.10 -15.39 -5.95
C LEU A 151 -17.58 -15.19 -6.25
N GLY A 152 -18.38 -16.26 -6.20
CA GLY A 152 -19.83 -16.20 -6.42
C GLY A 152 -20.53 -15.31 -5.40
N SER A 153 -20.15 -15.43 -4.13
CA SER A 153 -20.69 -14.58 -3.06
C SER A 153 -20.35 -13.10 -3.24
N LEU A 154 -19.10 -12.78 -3.62
CA LEU A 154 -18.68 -11.42 -3.91
C LEU A 154 -19.42 -10.85 -5.14
N LYS A 155 -19.46 -11.61 -6.24
CA LYS A 155 -20.15 -11.18 -7.46
C LYS A 155 -21.65 -10.95 -7.24
N ARG A 156 -22.29 -11.79 -6.42
CA ARG A 156 -23.70 -11.64 -6.08
C ARG A 156 -23.97 -10.31 -5.36
N VAL A 157 -23.26 -10.02 -4.28
CA VAL A 157 -23.48 -8.76 -3.53
C VAL A 157 -23.11 -7.53 -4.35
N LEU A 158 -22.11 -7.63 -5.23
CA LEU A 158 -21.74 -6.54 -6.14
C LEU A 158 -22.81 -6.34 -7.21
N LYS A 159 -23.39 -7.40 -7.79
CA LYS A 159 -24.47 -7.29 -8.77
C LYS A 159 -25.75 -6.69 -8.15
N GLU A 160 -26.06 -7.05 -6.90
CA GLU A 160 -27.19 -6.47 -6.16
C GLU A 160 -27.00 -4.95 -5.94
N ALA A 161 -25.79 -4.52 -5.58
CA ALA A 161 -25.49 -3.10 -5.32
C ALA A 161 -25.22 -2.28 -6.59
N MET A 162 -24.70 -2.91 -7.63
CA MET A 162 -24.29 -2.31 -8.91
C MET A 162 -24.97 -3.09 -10.05
N PRO A 163 -26.27 -2.88 -10.33
CA PRO A 163 -27.00 -3.64 -11.33
C PRO A 163 -26.34 -3.60 -12.72
N THR A 164 -25.74 -2.47 -13.10
CA THR A 164 -24.99 -2.32 -14.37
C THR A 164 -23.50 -2.53 -14.14
N PRO A 165 -22.77 -3.23 -15.03
CA PRO A 165 -21.31 -3.42 -14.88
C PRO A 165 -20.51 -2.10 -14.80
N THR A 166 -21.04 -1.05 -15.41
CA THR A 166 -20.41 0.28 -15.46
C THR A 166 -20.82 1.19 -14.31
N ASP A 167 -21.72 0.76 -13.43
CA ASP A 167 -22.14 1.56 -12.28
C ASP A 167 -20.93 1.96 -11.41
N HIS A 168 -21.05 3.11 -10.77
CA HIS A 168 -20.06 3.63 -9.85
C HIS A 168 -20.76 4.05 -8.57
N LEU A 169 -20.35 3.46 -7.44
CA LEU A 169 -20.87 3.81 -6.13
C LEU A 169 -19.82 4.62 -5.35
N PRO A 170 -20.26 5.58 -4.51
CA PRO A 170 -19.35 6.26 -3.61
C PRO A 170 -18.78 5.26 -2.58
N ILE A 171 -17.56 5.51 -2.13
CA ILE A 171 -16.84 4.66 -1.14
C ILE A 171 -17.73 4.40 0.08
N SER A 172 -18.42 5.44 0.59
CA SER A 172 -19.31 5.33 1.75
C SER A 172 -20.41 4.29 1.58
N THR A 173 -20.88 4.03 0.36
CA THR A 173 -21.88 3.00 0.06
C THR A 173 -21.21 1.63 -0.05
N LEU A 174 -20.07 1.54 -0.73
CA LEU A 174 -19.32 0.29 -0.86
C LEU A 174 -18.89 -0.28 0.50
N GLU A 175 -18.49 0.60 1.43
CA GLU A 175 -18.14 0.26 2.81
C GLU A 175 -19.29 -0.38 3.61
N GLN A 176 -20.55 -0.15 3.20
CA GLN A 176 -21.71 -0.76 3.87
C GLN A 176 -22.06 -2.15 3.35
N ILE A 177 -21.45 -2.62 2.25
CA ILE A 177 -21.71 -3.95 1.71
C ILE A 177 -20.95 -4.98 2.59
N PRO A 178 -21.64 -5.77 3.43
CA PRO A 178 -20.96 -6.51 4.50
C PRO A 178 -19.93 -7.51 3.99
N TYR A 179 -20.27 -8.23 2.91
CA TYR A 179 -19.38 -9.23 2.34
C TYR A 179 -18.17 -8.59 1.61
N LEU A 180 -18.32 -7.41 1.00
CA LEU A 180 -17.19 -6.68 0.41
C LEU A 180 -16.23 -6.18 1.51
N ALA A 181 -16.78 -5.61 2.58
CA ALA A 181 -16.00 -5.19 3.75
C ALA A 181 -15.27 -6.38 4.41
N ALA A 182 -15.92 -7.55 4.47
CA ALA A 182 -15.33 -8.80 4.93
C ALA A 182 -14.17 -9.27 4.05
N VAL A 183 -14.33 -9.25 2.72
CA VAL A 183 -13.28 -9.60 1.76
C VAL A 183 -12.06 -8.68 1.89
N ILE A 184 -12.29 -7.37 2.01
CA ILE A 184 -11.20 -6.39 2.17
C ILE A 184 -10.49 -6.55 3.52
N SER A 185 -11.25 -6.75 4.60
CA SER A 185 -10.67 -6.96 5.94
C SER A 185 -9.82 -8.23 6.01
N GLU A 186 -10.29 -9.32 5.42
CA GLU A 186 -9.53 -10.57 5.34
C GLU A 186 -8.33 -10.45 4.40
N GLY A 187 -8.48 -9.74 3.28
CA GLY A 187 -7.40 -9.41 2.36
C GLY A 187 -6.25 -8.64 3.01
N LEU A 188 -6.60 -7.62 3.79
CA LEU A 188 -5.63 -6.88 4.58
C LEU A 188 -4.95 -7.83 5.59
N ARG A 189 -5.71 -8.63 6.34
CA ARG A 189 -5.14 -9.57 7.32
C ARG A 189 -4.12 -10.52 6.67
N VAL A 190 -4.49 -11.19 5.58
CA VAL A 190 -3.65 -12.21 4.93
C VAL A 190 -2.48 -11.60 4.15
N SER A 191 -2.63 -10.40 3.58
CA SER A 191 -1.52 -9.70 2.93
C SER A 191 -0.43 -9.27 3.91
N ASN A 192 -0.74 -9.22 5.22
CA ASN A 192 0.12 -8.80 6.34
C ASN A 192 0.63 -7.34 6.28
N GLY A 193 0.76 -6.75 5.08
CA GLY A 193 1.31 -5.42 4.86
C GLY A 193 2.78 -5.36 5.26
N LEU A 194 3.10 -4.55 6.28
CA LEU A 194 4.44 -4.49 6.83
C LEU A 194 4.69 -5.64 7.82
N THR A 195 5.63 -6.52 7.49
CA THR A 195 6.07 -7.63 8.36
C THR A 195 7.23 -7.24 9.25
N THR A 196 7.94 -6.17 8.90
CA THR A 196 9.09 -5.72 9.68
C THR A 196 8.70 -5.15 11.04
N ARG A 197 9.63 -5.23 11.99
CA ARG A 197 9.52 -4.55 13.28
C ARG A 197 9.50 -3.04 13.08
N LEU A 198 8.53 -2.37 13.71
CA LEU A 198 8.42 -0.91 13.73
C LEU A 198 8.92 -0.36 15.07
N PRO A 199 10.24 -0.13 15.24
CA PRO A 199 10.79 0.31 16.51
C PRO A 199 10.30 1.71 16.88
N ARG A 200 10.15 1.92 18.18
CA ARG A 200 9.91 3.19 18.85
C ARG A 200 10.94 3.32 19.96
N LEU A 201 11.43 4.53 20.15
CA LEU A 201 12.26 4.90 21.29
C LEU A 201 11.43 5.79 22.19
N ALA A 202 11.51 5.53 23.50
CA ALA A 202 10.94 6.42 24.50
C ALA A 202 11.60 7.81 24.37
N ARG A 203 10.80 8.86 24.55
CA ARG A 203 11.27 10.25 24.40
C ARG A 203 11.92 10.80 25.66
N ALA A 204 11.52 10.29 26.82
CA ALA A 204 12.04 10.70 28.12
C ALA A 204 13.27 9.87 28.45
N ASP A 205 14.24 10.47 29.13
CA ASP A 205 15.43 9.90 29.76
C ASP A 205 15.13 8.98 30.96
N GLU A 206 13.88 8.56 31.09
CA GLU A 206 13.37 7.68 32.12
C GLU A 206 13.07 6.28 31.55
N PRO A 207 13.19 5.23 32.38
CA PRO A 207 12.78 3.90 31.98
C PRO A 207 11.26 3.84 31.71
N MET A 208 10.87 3.02 30.73
CA MET A 208 9.47 2.74 30.47
C MET A 208 8.99 1.60 31.38
N VAL A 209 7.96 1.87 32.18
CA VAL A 209 7.36 0.86 33.07
C VAL A 209 6.16 0.20 32.38
N TYR A 210 6.16 -1.13 32.31
CA TYR A 210 5.03 -1.93 31.84
C TYR A 210 4.75 -3.05 32.84
N GLN A 211 3.65 -2.92 33.60
CA GLN A 211 3.36 -3.80 34.73
C GLN A 211 4.57 -3.84 35.68
N ASP A 212 5.07 -5.03 36.00
CA ASP A 212 6.23 -5.23 36.88
C ASP A 212 7.58 -5.12 36.14
N TRP A 213 7.56 -4.78 34.85
CA TRP A 213 8.76 -4.65 34.03
C TRP A 213 9.22 -3.21 33.90
N GLU A 214 10.51 -2.99 34.13
CA GLU A 214 11.19 -1.74 33.84
C GLU A 214 12.07 -1.91 32.59
N ILE A 215 11.79 -1.12 31.55
CA ILE A 215 12.50 -1.17 30.27
C ILE A 215 13.44 0.05 30.23
N PRO A 216 14.77 -0.15 30.22
CA PRO A 216 15.73 0.94 30.28
C PRO A 216 15.55 1.98 29.17
N PHE A 217 15.86 3.24 29.49
CA PHE A 217 15.94 4.31 28.50
C PHE A 217 16.84 3.93 27.32
N GLY A 218 16.46 4.37 26.12
CA GLY A 218 17.18 4.05 24.88
C GLY A 218 16.90 2.66 24.32
N THR A 219 16.10 1.82 24.99
CA THR A 219 15.71 0.51 24.47
C THR A 219 14.65 0.64 23.36
N PRO A 220 14.91 0.18 22.12
CA PRO A 220 13.89 0.17 21.08
C PRO A 220 12.81 -0.87 21.39
N VAL A 221 11.55 -0.42 21.44
CA VAL A 221 10.38 -1.29 21.61
C VAL A 221 9.62 -1.35 20.31
N SER A 222 9.23 -2.54 19.87
CA SER A 222 8.55 -2.74 18.59
C SER A 222 7.48 -3.81 18.71
N ALA A 223 6.43 -3.64 17.92
CA ALA A 223 5.47 -4.70 17.63
C ALA A 223 5.59 -5.12 16.16
N THR A 224 5.31 -6.38 15.90
CA THR A 224 5.26 -6.95 14.54
C THR A 224 3.82 -7.37 14.28
N ALA A 225 3.13 -6.64 13.39
CA ALA A 225 1.72 -6.86 13.07
C ALA A 225 1.46 -8.31 12.63
N TYR A 226 2.38 -8.89 11.84
CA TYR A 226 2.33 -10.27 11.38
C TYR A 226 1.96 -11.27 12.48
N PHE A 227 2.57 -11.19 13.68
CA PHE A 227 2.28 -12.14 14.75
C PHE A 227 0.85 -12.02 15.30
N SER A 228 0.27 -10.82 15.29
CA SER A 228 -1.14 -10.64 15.68
C SER A 228 -2.08 -11.15 14.59
N LEU A 229 -1.79 -10.84 13.32
CA LEU A 229 -2.60 -11.19 12.16
C LEU A 229 -2.60 -12.71 11.87
N GLN A 230 -1.54 -13.40 12.28
CA GLN A 230 -1.35 -14.85 12.12
C GLN A 230 -1.56 -15.63 13.44
N SER A 231 -2.03 -14.99 14.52
CA SER A 231 -2.25 -15.68 15.79
C SER A 231 -3.51 -16.55 15.73
N PRO A 232 -3.43 -17.88 15.90
CA PRO A 232 -4.61 -18.74 15.93
C PRO A 232 -5.53 -18.48 17.14
N ALA A 233 -5.01 -17.82 18.19
CA ALA A 233 -5.81 -17.40 19.34
C ALA A 233 -6.73 -16.20 19.02
N ILE A 234 -6.40 -15.43 17.98
CA ILE A 234 -7.19 -14.28 17.52
C ILE A 234 -7.98 -14.64 16.26
N PHE A 235 -7.31 -15.29 15.31
CA PHE A 235 -7.84 -15.70 14.02
C PHE A 235 -7.67 -17.22 13.86
N PRO A 236 -8.66 -18.03 14.26
CA PRO A 236 -8.61 -19.47 14.05
C PRO A 236 -8.37 -19.81 12.58
N GLU A 237 -7.50 -20.79 12.31
CA GLU A 237 -7.03 -21.17 10.97
C GLU A 237 -6.47 -19.93 10.21
N PRO A 238 -5.45 -19.26 10.76
CA PRO A 238 -4.97 -17.97 10.28
C PRO A 238 -4.42 -18.03 8.84
N GLU A 239 -3.98 -19.20 8.39
CA GLU A 239 -3.51 -19.44 7.02
C GLU A 239 -4.64 -19.48 5.98
N LYS A 240 -5.89 -19.67 6.40
CA LYS A 240 -7.05 -19.71 5.49
C LYS A 240 -7.59 -18.32 5.24
N PHE A 241 -7.77 -17.98 3.97
CA PHE A 241 -8.56 -16.81 3.56
C PHE A 241 -10.05 -17.10 3.77
N GLN A 242 -10.62 -16.51 4.81
CA GLN A 242 -12.01 -16.74 5.24
C GLN A 242 -12.71 -15.40 5.54
N PRO A 243 -13.29 -14.71 4.53
CA PRO A 243 -14.08 -13.50 4.75
C PRO A 243 -15.21 -13.68 5.77
N GLU A 244 -15.76 -14.89 5.87
CA GLU A 244 -16.88 -15.23 6.74
C GLU A 244 -16.59 -14.98 8.23
N ARG A 245 -15.31 -14.97 8.65
CA ARG A 245 -14.94 -14.62 10.04
C ARG A 245 -15.30 -13.18 10.40
N TRP A 246 -15.44 -12.32 9.40
CA TRP A 246 -15.80 -10.91 9.53
C TRP A 246 -17.31 -10.69 9.45
N LEU A 247 -18.13 -11.75 9.51
CA LEU A 247 -19.58 -11.68 9.47
C LEU A 247 -20.17 -12.23 10.79
N LEU A 248 -21.22 -11.58 11.26
CA LEU A 248 -22.06 -12.07 12.34
C LEU A 248 -23.07 -13.11 11.79
N PRO A 249 -23.72 -13.93 12.63
CA PRO A 249 -24.70 -14.92 12.18
C PRO A 249 -25.87 -14.34 11.38
N ASN A 250 -26.18 -13.06 11.56
CA ASN A 250 -27.22 -12.32 10.81
C ASN A 250 -26.71 -11.76 9.46
N GLY A 251 -25.46 -12.00 9.09
CA GLY A 251 -24.85 -11.52 7.85
C GLY A 251 -24.28 -10.08 7.92
N GLU A 252 -24.39 -9.39 9.06
CA GLU A 252 -23.79 -8.07 9.23
C GLU A 252 -22.29 -8.13 9.45
N PHE A 253 -21.59 -7.05 9.12
CA PHE A 253 -20.14 -6.96 9.28
C PHE A 253 -19.74 -6.88 10.76
N ASN A 254 -18.88 -7.82 11.19
CA ASN A 254 -18.36 -7.92 12.55
C ASN A 254 -17.23 -6.91 12.79
N LYS A 255 -17.59 -5.72 13.29
CA LYS A 255 -16.64 -4.67 13.68
C LYS A 255 -15.75 -5.07 14.88
N GLY A 256 -16.12 -6.08 15.67
CA GLY A 256 -15.41 -6.49 16.88
C GLY A 256 -13.98 -7.00 16.63
N LEU A 257 -13.71 -7.51 15.43
CA LEU A 257 -12.38 -8.00 15.03
C LEU A 257 -11.43 -6.89 14.55
N LEU A 258 -11.95 -5.71 14.18
CA LEU A 258 -11.13 -4.60 13.66
C LEU A 258 -10.06 -4.14 14.65
N LYS A 259 -10.26 -4.36 15.97
CA LYS A 259 -9.25 -4.04 16.99
C LYS A 259 -7.95 -4.82 16.80
N TYR A 260 -8.02 -6.02 16.23
CA TYR A 260 -6.89 -6.90 15.96
C TYR A 260 -6.30 -6.73 14.55
N LEU A 261 -7.00 -6.03 13.66
CA LEU A 261 -6.49 -5.68 12.32
C LEU A 261 -5.52 -4.49 12.44
N VAL A 262 -4.25 -4.78 12.75
CA VAL A 262 -3.23 -3.79 13.15
C VAL A 262 -2.25 -3.42 12.03
N ASN A 263 -2.60 -3.69 10.78
CA ASN A 263 -1.81 -3.47 9.57
C ASN A 263 -1.40 -2.00 9.39
N PHE A 264 -2.30 -1.10 9.78
CA PHE A 264 -2.10 0.34 9.71
C PHE A 264 -1.45 0.92 10.99
N GLY A 265 -1.12 0.08 11.98
CA GLY A 265 -0.71 0.54 13.30
C GLY A 265 -1.83 1.27 14.06
N ARG A 266 -1.50 1.83 15.22
CA ARG A 266 -2.42 2.63 16.05
C ARG A 266 -1.68 3.79 16.73
N GLY A 267 -2.46 4.76 17.23
CA GLY A 267 -1.94 5.91 17.97
C GLY A 267 -1.31 6.98 17.07
N THR A 268 -0.43 7.80 17.63
CA THR A 268 0.16 8.97 16.96
C THR A 268 1.06 8.64 15.75
N ARG A 269 1.36 7.35 15.54
CA ARG A 269 2.17 6.85 14.42
C ARG A 269 1.38 5.87 13.55
N GLN A 270 0.05 5.92 13.60
CA GLN A 270 -0.84 5.20 12.69
C GLN A 270 -0.60 5.66 11.25
N CYS A 271 -0.79 4.76 10.29
CA CYS A 271 -0.67 5.02 8.87
C CYS A 271 -1.56 6.19 8.45
N LEU A 272 -0.93 7.23 7.93
CA LEU A 272 -1.61 8.43 7.44
C LEU A 272 -2.44 8.15 6.17
N GLY A 273 -2.03 7.16 5.37
CA GLY A 273 -2.68 6.76 4.13
C GLY A 273 -3.84 5.78 4.29
N MET A 274 -4.27 5.45 5.52
CA MET A 274 -5.29 4.41 5.77
C MET A 274 -6.58 4.64 4.99
N ASN A 275 -7.11 5.86 4.99
CA ASN A 275 -8.37 6.18 4.32
C ASN A 275 -8.24 6.12 2.79
N LEU A 276 -7.11 6.55 2.25
CA LEU A 276 -6.82 6.45 0.81
C LEU A 276 -6.70 4.98 0.40
N ALA A 277 -5.98 4.17 1.18
CA ALA A 277 -5.84 2.74 0.93
C ALA A 277 -7.20 2.01 0.94
N TYR A 278 -8.08 2.29 1.92
CA TYR A 278 -9.44 1.72 1.88
C TYR A 278 -10.20 2.18 0.64
N GLY A 279 -10.15 3.47 0.29
CA GLY A 279 -10.78 3.99 -0.93
C GLY A 279 -10.33 3.24 -2.19
N GLU A 280 -9.02 3.07 -2.35
CA GLU A 280 -8.45 2.29 -3.47
C GLU A 280 -8.93 0.82 -3.43
N LEU A 281 -8.88 0.16 -2.27
CA LEU A 281 -9.32 -1.23 -2.14
C LEU A 281 -10.80 -1.42 -2.49
N TYR A 282 -11.70 -0.59 -1.93
CA TYR A 282 -13.13 -0.67 -2.20
C TYR A 282 -13.43 -0.42 -3.68
N LEU A 283 -12.94 0.69 -4.23
CA LEU A 283 -13.22 1.07 -5.61
C LEU A 283 -12.65 0.05 -6.61
N THR A 284 -11.39 -0.37 -6.44
CA THR A 284 -10.75 -1.28 -7.38
C THR A 284 -11.36 -2.67 -7.32
N ILE A 285 -11.56 -3.24 -6.12
CA ILE A 285 -12.15 -4.59 -6.00
C ILE A 285 -13.60 -4.59 -6.51
N SER A 286 -14.43 -3.61 -6.13
CA SER A 286 -15.81 -3.57 -6.61
C SER A 286 -15.88 -3.43 -8.12
N SER A 287 -15.09 -2.52 -8.71
CA SER A 287 -15.14 -2.26 -10.15
C SER A 287 -14.59 -3.41 -10.98
N ILE A 288 -13.44 -3.99 -10.59
CA ILE A 288 -12.83 -5.09 -11.36
C ILE A 288 -13.72 -6.34 -11.32
N PHE A 289 -14.15 -6.77 -10.13
CA PHE A 289 -14.97 -7.99 -10.00
C PHE A 289 -16.39 -7.83 -10.52
N ARG A 290 -16.90 -6.60 -10.61
CA ARG A 290 -18.19 -6.33 -11.26
C ARG A 290 -18.09 -6.27 -12.78
N ARG A 291 -16.97 -5.84 -13.35
CA ARG A 291 -16.80 -5.61 -14.80
C ARG A 291 -16.25 -6.81 -15.57
N PHE A 292 -15.40 -7.61 -14.95
CA PHE A 292 -14.64 -8.62 -15.67
C PHE A 292 -14.91 -10.04 -15.17
N GLU A 293 -14.93 -10.97 -16.12
CA GLU A 293 -14.74 -12.39 -15.88
C GLU A 293 -13.25 -12.69 -15.95
N MET A 294 -12.73 -13.36 -14.93
CA MET A 294 -11.30 -13.50 -14.70
C MET A 294 -10.98 -14.89 -14.18
N GLU A 295 -9.84 -15.44 -14.61
CA GLU A 295 -9.28 -16.70 -14.12
C GLU A 295 -7.79 -16.54 -13.84
N LEU A 296 -7.28 -17.28 -12.85
CA LEU A 296 -5.85 -17.29 -12.56
C LEU A 296 -5.07 -17.96 -13.70
N PHE A 297 -3.97 -17.34 -14.11
CA PHE A 297 -3.07 -17.88 -15.12
C PHE A 297 -1.72 -18.21 -14.47
N GLU A 298 -1.33 -19.48 -14.46
CA GLU A 298 -0.06 -19.93 -13.87
C GLU A 298 0.22 -19.37 -12.46
N THR A 299 -0.83 -19.09 -11.70
CA THR A 299 -0.78 -18.42 -10.39
C THR A 299 -1.44 -19.30 -9.35
N THR A 300 -0.80 -19.43 -8.19
CA THR A 300 -1.34 -20.17 -7.04
C THR A 300 -1.34 -19.30 -5.79
N THR A 301 -1.91 -19.79 -4.69
CA THR A 301 -1.85 -19.06 -3.41
C THR A 301 -0.43 -18.92 -2.86
N ASP A 302 0.53 -19.74 -3.32
CA ASP A 302 1.94 -19.60 -2.95
C ASP A 302 2.58 -18.32 -3.53
N ASP A 303 2.00 -17.74 -4.58
CA ASP A 303 2.47 -16.49 -5.18
C ASP A 303 2.11 -15.23 -4.37
N VAL A 304 1.22 -15.37 -3.38
CA VAL A 304 0.83 -14.29 -2.46
C VAL A 304 1.12 -14.61 -1.00
N LYS A 305 1.47 -15.86 -0.69
CA LYS A 305 1.78 -16.31 0.66
C LYS A 305 3.04 -15.61 1.17
N THR A 306 2.93 -14.95 2.31
CA THR A 306 4.07 -14.29 2.95
C THR A 306 5.10 -15.32 3.43
N VAL A 307 6.30 -15.30 2.85
CA VAL A 307 7.43 -16.15 3.23
C VAL A 307 8.72 -15.37 3.49
N HIS A 308 8.81 -14.10 3.06
CA HIS A 308 9.96 -13.22 3.34
C HIS A 308 9.52 -11.90 3.99
N ASP A 309 10.39 -11.35 4.85
CA ASP A 309 10.33 -9.96 5.33
C ASP A 309 11.35 -9.12 4.55
N PHE A 310 10.84 -8.31 3.63
CA PHE A 310 11.62 -7.34 2.86
C PHE A 310 11.13 -5.92 3.15
N PHE A 311 10.90 -5.60 4.43
CA PHE A 311 10.14 -4.45 4.93
C PHE A 311 8.62 -4.63 4.76
N VAL A 312 8.21 -4.96 3.54
CA VAL A 312 6.87 -5.43 3.19
C VAL A 312 6.88 -6.97 3.17
N ALA A 313 5.75 -7.59 3.49
CA ALA A 313 5.53 -9.02 3.24
C ALA A 313 5.88 -9.36 1.79
N ALA A 314 6.54 -10.49 1.55
CA ALA A 314 6.84 -10.92 0.18
C ALA A 314 6.68 -12.44 -0.01
N PRO A 315 6.27 -12.89 -1.21
CA PRO A 315 6.15 -14.30 -1.55
C PRO A 315 7.50 -14.96 -1.80
N GLY A 316 7.47 -16.22 -2.26
CA GLY A 316 8.65 -16.98 -2.61
C GLY A 316 9.49 -16.24 -3.66
N LEU A 317 10.81 -16.40 -3.62
CA LEU A 317 11.70 -15.71 -4.59
C LEU A 317 11.45 -16.12 -6.04
N GLN A 318 10.86 -17.32 -6.23
CA GLN A 318 10.49 -17.87 -7.53
C GLN A 318 9.12 -17.40 -8.03
N SER A 319 8.31 -16.77 -7.16
CA SER A 319 7.00 -16.25 -7.55
C SER A 319 7.13 -15.22 -8.67
N GLN A 320 6.27 -15.35 -9.68
CA GLN A 320 6.17 -14.39 -10.78
C GLN A 320 5.13 -13.29 -10.48
N GLY A 321 4.47 -13.36 -9.32
CA GLY A 321 3.35 -12.48 -8.97
C GLY A 321 2.01 -13.10 -9.35
N VAL A 322 0.98 -12.26 -9.36
CA VAL A 322 -0.39 -12.69 -9.67
C VAL A 322 -0.69 -12.36 -11.13
N HIS A 323 -0.83 -13.39 -11.95
CA HIS A 323 -1.27 -13.28 -13.33
C HIS A 323 -2.71 -13.76 -13.47
N VAL A 324 -3.49 -13.00 -14.23
CA VAL A 324 -4.92 -13.22 -14.44
C VAL A 324 -5.22 -13.09 -15.91
N THR A 325 -6.01 -14.02 -16.45
CA THR A 325 -6.60 -13.91 -17.78
C THR A 325 -7.99 -13.33 -17.65
N ILE A 326 -8.27 -12.27 -18.42
CA ILE A 326 -9.63 -11.75 -18.59
C ILE A 326 -10.33 -12.66 -19.62
N THR A 327 -11.29 -13.44 -19.16
CA THR A 327 -12.04 -14.40 -19.99
C THR A 327 -13.30 -13.79 -20.61
N GLY A 328 -13.71 -12.61 -20.14
CA GLY A 328 -14.80 -11.85 -20.72
C GLY A 328 -15.14 -10.59 -19.92
N GLU A 329 -16.10 -9.84 -20.44
CA GLU A 329 -16.73 -8.73 -19.73
C GLU A 329 -18.09 -9.16 -19.19
N ALA A 330 -18.42 -8.70 -17.98
CA ALA A 330 -19.68 -9.00 -17.34
C ALA A 330 -20.83 -8.40 -18.15
N LYS A 331 -21.80 -9.23 -18.51
CA LYS A 331 -23.05 -8.80 -19.14
C LYS A 331 -23.99 -8.22 -18.08
N GLU A 332 -24.93 -7.39 -18.52
CA GLU A 332 -26.02 -6.86 -17.69
C GLU A 332 -26.80 -8.00 -16.99
#